data_AF-A0A6G8RUR4-F1
#
_entry.id   AF-A0A6G8RUR4-F1
#
_cell.length_a   1.000
_cell.length_b   1.000
_cell.length_c   1.000
_cell.angle_alpha   90.00
_cell.angle_beta   90.00
_cell.angle_gamma   90.00
#
_symmetry.space_group_name_H-M   'P 1'
#
loop_
_entity.id
_entity.type
_entity.pdbx_description
1 polymer ?
#
loop_
_entity_poly.entity_id
_entity_poly.type
_entity_poly.pdbx_seq_one_letter_code
_entity_poly.pdbx_strand_id
1 'polypeptide(L)'
;MIKFYPVCLVVLLTVLCGCDRQKKVEQITTVDTSANKALKQLTHKEGFDPESLNKLPLTQKDFPYFMLPEDYKVTSFKVVEYQKYYFAIHDKPTLLEGELYKTPIAVEPSKQFSESYFEKKFNNSMIAMGAELLNESEIPYQLYEQLPDYENQSSLNIGKKTYTYGFRNADGHPIIIQMTLNSPTVVVMEISPDETVMKRVRFD
;
A
#
# COMPACT_ATOMS: atom_id res chain seq x y z
N MET A 1 7.02 62.66 -28.92
CA MET A 1 5.58 62.84 -28.61
C MET A 1 5.30 62.24 -27.26
N ILE A 2 5.08 63.05 -26.22
CA ILE A 2 4.82 62.61 -24.85
C ILE A 2 3.38 63.00 -24.52
N LYS A 3 2.53 62.02 -24.21
CA LYS A 3 1.14 62.23 -23.78
C LYS A 3 1.05 61.95 -22.28
N PHE A 4 0.76 63.00 -21.51
CA PHE A 4 0.30 62.93 -20.12
C PHE A 4 -1.21 62.73 -20.10
N TYR A 5 -1.72 61.82 -19.28
CA TYR A 5 -3.09 61.89 -18.74
C TYR A 5 -3.13 61.36 -17.29
N PRO A 6 -4.03 61.90 -16.43
CA PRO A 6 -3.85 61.93 -14.98
C PRO A 6 -4.61 60.84 -14.22
N VAL A 7 -4.10 60.67 -13.00
CA VAL A 7 -4.66 60.03 -11.81
C VAL A 7 -6.16 60.31 -11.61
N CYS A 8 -6.94 59.27 -11.32
CA CYS A 8 -8.24 59.41 -10.66
C CYS A 8 -8.33 58.37 -9.53
N LEU A 9 -8.11 58.87 -8.31
CA LEU A 9 -8.29 58.22 -7.02
C LEU A 9 -9.80 58.23 -6.70
N VAL A 10 -10.41 57.06 -6.48
CA VAL A 10 -11.74 56.97 -5.86
C VAL A 10 -11.64 56.07 -4.64
N VAL A 11 -11.66 56.71 -3.48
CA VAL A 11 -11.88 56.12 -2.16
C VAL A 11 -13.39 56.06 -1.93
N LEU A 12 -13.92 54.93 -1.49
CA LEU A 12 -15.20 54.92 -0.77
C LEU A 12 -15.18 53.86 0.35
N LEU A 13 -15.13 54.37 1.58
CA LEU A 13 -15.38 53.67 2.85
C LEU A 13 -16.90 53.58 3.11
N THR A 14 -17.33 52.52 3.80
CA THR A 14 -18.35 52.45 4.89
C THR A 14 -18.55 50.94 5.21
N VAL A 15 -18.33 50.35 6.38
CA VAL A 15 -18.51 50.62 7.83
C VAL A 15 -19.92 50.20 8.36
N LEU A 16 -19.87 49.29 9.37
CA LEU A 16 -20.89 48.77 10.32
C LEU A 16 -21.76 47.57 9.86
N CYS A 17 -22.12 46.57 10.68
CA CYS A 17 -22.27 46.53 12.15
C CYS A 17 -22.44 45.08 12.69
N GLY A 18 -21.92 44.83 13.93
CA GLY A 18 -22.38 43.93 15.02
C GLY A 18 -22.65 42.42 14.76
N CYS A 19 -22.61 41.51 15.74
CA CYS A 19 -22.47 41.63 17.19
C CYS A 19 -22.07 40.28 17.81
N ASP A 20 -21.33 40.41 18.91
CA ASP A 20 -20.77 39.43 19.83
C ASP A 20 -21.84 38.67 20.65
N ARG A 21 -21.57 37.40 20.98
CA ARG A 21 -22.14 36.71 22.15
C ARG A 21 -21.14 35.71 22.70
N GLN A 22 -20.34 36.15 23.67
CA GLN A 22 -19.84 35.28 24.73
C GLN A 22 -20.97 34.84 25.66
N LYS A 23 -20.98 33.55 26.03
CA LYS A 23 -21.50 33.07 27.32
C LYS A 23 -20.46 32.20 28.01
N LYS A 24 -19.85 32.82 29.02
CA LYS A 24 -19.35 32.39 30.33
C LYS A 24 -19.21 30.89 30.69
N VAL A 25 -18.06 30.63 31.30
CA VAL A 25 -17.53 29.47 32.04
C VAL A 25 -18.19 29.27 33.41
N GLU A 26 -18.25 28.03 33.90
CA GLU A 26 -18.08 27.62 35.32
C GLU A 26 -17.57 26.14 35.32
N GLN A 27 -16.27 25.89 35.57
CA GLN A 27 -15.64 25.39 36.82
C GLN A 27 -15.95 23.89 37.10
N ILE A 28 -15.02 22.98 37.49
CA ILE A 28 -13.92 23.06 38.47
C ILE A 28 -13.08 21.75 38.40
N THR A 29 -11.74 21.87 38.54
CA THR A 29 -10.82 20.99 39.33
C THR A 29 -10.52 19.57 38.80
N THR A 30 -9.31 19.02 38.66
CA THR A 30 -7.85 19.25 38.92
C THR A 30 -7.15 18.06 38.19
N VAL A 31 -5.90 18.02 37.73
CA VAL A 31 -4.58 18.16 38.37
C VAL A 31 -3.56 18.18 37.22
N ASP A 32 -2.54 19.02 37.34
CA ASP A 32 -1.39 19.06 36.43
C ASP A 32 -0.31 18.04 36.83
N THR A 33 0.39 17.53 35.82
CA THR A 33 1.76 16.97 35.87
C THR A 33 1.99 15.65 36.65
N SER A 34 2.21 14.54 35.93
CA SER A 34 3.55 13.91 35.86
C SER A 34 3.55 12.65 34.98
N ALA A 35 4.40 12.70 33.94
CA ALA A 35 5.27 11.63 33.46
C ALA A 35 4.79 10.16 33.45
N ASN A 36 4.74 9.64 32.21
CA ASN A 36 5.41 8.38 31.85
C ASN A 36 4.88 7.08 32.48
N LYS A 37 3.74 6.58 31.97
CA LYS A 37 3.45 5.14 31.80
C LYS A 37 2.05 4.94 31.23
N ALA A 38 1.91 4.97 29.90
CA ALA A 38 0.81 4.30 29.18
C ALA A 38 1.09 4.27 27.67
N LEU A 39 2.32 3.95 27.27
CA LEU A 39 2.64 3.55 25.90
C LEU A 39 3.29 2.16 25.96
N LYS A 40 2.59 1.25 26.61
CA LYS A 40 2.78 -0.19 26.44
C LYS A 40 1.40 -0.82 26.44
N GLN A 41 1.19 -1.66 25.43
CA GLN A 41 0.05 -2.55 25.23
C GLN A 41 -1.05 -2.04 24.28
N LEU A 42 -0.64 -1.77 23.03
CA LEU A 42 -1.38 -2.28 21.87
C LEU A 42 -0.70 -3.57 21.40
N THR A 43 -0.83 -4.62 22.20
CA THR A 43 -0.71 -5.99 21.68
C THR A 43 -2.03 -6.29 20.96
N HIS A 44 -2.09 -6.06 19.64
CA HIS A 44 -3.19 -6.56 18.84
C HIS A 44 -2.76 -7.88 18.18
N LYS A 45 -3.28 -8.96 18.74
CA LYS A 45 -3.18 -10.32 18.27
C LYS A 45 -4.32 -10.59 17.26
N GLU A 46 -4.39 -9.80 16.20
CA GLU A 46 -5.07 -10.12 14.93
C GLU A 46 -4.07 -9.86 13.80
N GLY A 47 -3.10 -10.77 13.71
CA GLY A 47 -2.11 -10.79 12.65
C GLY A 47 -2.67 -11.46 11.40
N PHE A 48 -2.26 -10.99 10.23
CA PHE A 48 -2.42 -11.76 9.00
C PHE A 48 -1.64 -13.07 9.16
N ASP A 49 -2.29 -14.21 8.91
CA ASP A 49 -1.68 -15.53 8.94
C ASP A 49 -1.61 -16.07 7.50
N PRO A 50 -0.42 -16.08 6.86
CA PRO A 50 -0.28 -16.60 5.51
C PRO A 50 -0.67 -18.08 5.36
N GLU A 51 -0.59 -18.87 6.43
CA GLU A 51 -0.94 -20.29 6.39
C GLU A 51 -2.45 -20.54 6.36
N SER A 52 -3.25 -19.51 6.65
CA SER A 52 -4.71 -19.57 6.57
C SER A 52 -5.23 -19.46 5.13
N LEU A 53 -4.40 -19.02 4.17
CA LEU A 53 -4.77 -18.81 2.79
C LEU A 53 -5.24 -20.11 2.09
N ASN A 54 -6.15 -19.97 1.14
CA ASN A 54 -6.64 -21.10 0.35
C ASN A 54 -5.54 -21.69 -0.54
N LYS A 55 -5.41 -23.03 -0.52
CA LYS A 55 -4.51 -23.76 -1.41
C LYS A 55 -5.14 -23.92 -2.79
N LEU A 56 -4.46 -23.46 -3.83
CA LEU A 56 -4.97 -23.49 -5.20
C LEU A 56 -4.29 -24.60 -6.01
N PRO A 57 -5.06 -25.39 -6.78
CA PRO A 57 -4.52 -26.39 -7.70
C PRO A 57 -4.05 -25.70 -8.99
N LEU A 58 -3.03 -24.84 -8.88
CA LEU A 58 -2.55 -24.06 -10.03
C LEU A 58 -1.94 -24.98 -11.09
N THR A 59 -2.44 -24.85 -12.32
CA THR A 59 -1.85 -25.52 -13.51
C THR A 59 -0.53 -24.87 -13.92
N GLN A 60 -0.40 -23.56 -13.67
CA GLN A 60 0.88 -22.85 -13.78
C GLN A 60 1.71 -23.16 -12.54
N LYS A 61 2.78 -23.94 -12.74
CA LYS A 61 3.64 -24.39 -11.65
C LYS A 61 4.71 -23.37 -11.25
N ASP A 62 5.01 -22.42 -12.13
CA ASP A 62 6.16 -21.55 -11.94
C ASP A 62 5.73 -20.14 -11.52
N PHE A 63 6.35 -19.68 -10.43
CA PHE A 63 6.39 -18.29 -9.98
C PHE A 63 6.72 -17.35 -11.16
N PRO A 64 6.02 -16.21 -11.33
CA PRO A 64 5.26 -15.44 -10.33
C PRO A 64 3.73 -15.61 -10.36
N TYR A 65 3.19 -16.68 -10.96
CA TYR A 65 1.77 -17.05 -10.88
C TYR A 65 0.73 -16.01 -11.36
N PHE A 66 1.10 -15.12 -12.30
CA PHE A 66 0.14 -14.22 -12.95
C PHE A 66 0.33 -14.18 -14.47
N MET A 67 -0.73 -13.75 -15.16
CA MET A 67 -0.72 -13.50 -16.61
C MET A 67 -1.10 -12.05 -16.89
N LEU A 68 -0.40 -11.44 -17.85
CA LEU A 68 -0.75 -10.11 -18.35
C LEU A 68 -1.78 -10.21 -19.48
N PRO A 69 -2.63 -9.18 -19.67
CA PRO A 69 -3.41 -9.03 -20.89
C PRO A 69 -2.49 -8.92 -22.11
N GLU A 70 -2.94 -9.38 -23.28
CA GLU A 70 -2.14 -9.44 -24.52
C GLU A 70 -1.40 -8.14 -24.89
N ASP A 71 -1.96 -6.99 -24.53
CA ASP A 71 -1.44 -5.67 -24.86
C ASP A 71 -0.44 -5.10 -23.84
N TYR A 72 -0.16 -5.86 -22.78
CA TYR A 72 0.68 -5.45 -21.66
C TYR A 72 1.91 -6.35 -21.61
N LYS A 73 3.04 -5.75 -21.29
CA LYS A 73 4.31 -6.46 -21.21
C LYS A 73 5.10 -6.07 -19.98
N VAL A 74 5.87 -7.04 -19.51
CA VAL A 74 6.97 -6.84 -18.57
C VAL A 74 8.09 -6.10 -19.29
N THR A 75 8.54 -4.97 -18.73
CA THR A 75 9.72 -4.26 -19.28
C THR A 75 11.04 -4.75 -18.69
N SER A 76 10.99 -5.21 -17.45
CA SER A 76 12.10 -5.79 -16.70
C SER A 76 11.56 -6.53 -15.47
N PHE A 77 12.36 -7.41 -14.88
CA PHE A 77 12.01 -8.02 -13.61
C PHE A 77 13.24 -8.15 -12.72
N LYS A 78 13.01 -8.19 -11.40
CA LYS A 78 14.02 -8.51 -10.39
C LYS A 78 13.46 -9.60 -9.49
N VAL A 79 14.23 -10.65 -9.26
CA VAL A 79 13.98 -11.67 -8.24
C VAL A 79 15.02 -11.49 -7.14
N VAL A 80 14.56 -11.42 -5.88
CA VAL A 80 15.43 -11.25 -4.70
C VAL A 80 14.97 -12.19 -3.60
N GLU A 81 15.86 -13.07 -3.16
CA GLU A 81 15.61 -13.95 -2.02
C GLU A 81 15.73 -13.19 -0.69
N TYR A 82 15.01 -13.67 0.34
CA TYR A 82 15.01 -13.12 1.71
C TYR A 82 14.76 -11.62 1.80
N GLN A 83 13.92 -11.09 0.91
CA GLN A 83 13.61 -9.68 0.86
C GLN A 83 12.46 -9.35 1.81
N LYS A 84 12.67 -8.39 2.71
CA LYS A 84 11.60 -7.76 3.50
C LYS A 84 10.83 -6.76 2.64
N TYR A 85 9.51 -6.87 2.60
CA TYR A 85 8.66 -6.02 1.79
C TYR A 85 7.30 -5.76 2.44
N TYR A 86 6.81 -4.53 2.35
CA TYR A 86 5.51 -4.11 2.85
C TYR A 86 4.43 -4.28 1.78
N PHE A 87 3.43 -5.10 2.10
CA PHE A 87 2.21 -5.28 1.32
C PHE A 87 1.01 -4.61 2.00
N ALA A 88 0.03 -4.17 1.22
CA ALA A 88 -1.27 -3.76 1.75
C ALA A 88 -2.09 -5.00 2.08
N ILE A 89 -2.41 -5.23 3.36
CA ILE A 89 -3.24 -6.35 3.80
C ILE A 89 -4.20 -5.84 4.87
N HIS A 90 -5.50 -6.00 4.66
CA HIS A 90 -6.55 -5.53 5.57
C HIS A 90 -6.36 -4.05 5.96
N ASP A 91 -6.21 -3.19 4.95
CA ASP A 91 -6.08 -1.72 5.06
C ASP A 91 -4.84 -1.22 5.80
N LYS A 92 -3.85 -2.08 6.06
CA LYS A 92 -2.58 -1.73 6.72
C LYS A 92 -1.35 -2.23 5.96
N PRO A 93 -0.21 -1.52 6.03
CA PRO A 93 1.08 -2.07 5.63
C PRO A 93 1.45 -3.27 6.51
N THR A 94 1.75 -4.40 5.88
CA THR A 94 2.19 -5.63 6.54
C THR A 94 3.54 -6.03 5.98
N LEU A 95 4.55 -6.12 6.85
CA LEU A 95 5.90 -6.54 6.49
C LEU A 95 5.94 -8.05 6.36
N LEU A 96 6.37 -8.54 5.20
CA LEU A 96 6.59 -9.95 4.91
C LEU A 96 8.02 -10.15 4.42
N GLU A 97 8.51 -11.38 4.51
CA GLU A 97 9.83 -11.78 4.04
C GLU A 97 9.71 -13.01 3.14
N GLY A 98 10.47 -13.02 2.04
CA GLY A 98 10.38 -14.11 1.08
C GLY A 98 11.20 -13.90 -0.19
N GLU A 99 10.94 -14.76 -1.17
CA GLU A 99 11.40 -14.55 -2.55
C GLU A 99 10.49 -13.53 -3.24
N LEU A 100 11.03 -12.35 -3.55
CA LEU A 100 10.30 -11.23 -4.14
C LEU A 100 10.57 -11.13 -5.63
N TYR A 101 9.52 -11.22 -6.43
CA TYR A 101 9.49 -10.82 -7.84
C TYR A 101 8.83 -9.45 -7.99
N LYS A 102 9.52 -8.51 -8.64
CA LYS A 102 8.99 -7.18 -8.94
C LYS A 102 9.16 -6.88 -10.41
N THR A 103 8.08 -6.49 -11.08
CA THR A 103 8.12 -6.14 -12.50
C THR A 103 7.29 -4.90 -12.83
N PRO A 104 7.90 -3.88 -13.47
CA PRO A 104 7.15 -2.79 -14.06
C PRO A 104 6.38 -3.26 -15.29
N ILE A 105 5.16 -2.74 -15.43
CA ILE A 105 4.24 -3.07 -16.50
C ILE A 105 4.14 -1.89 -17.45
N ALA A 106 4.29 -2.17 -18.75
CA ALA A 106 4.07 -1.19 -19.81
C ALA A 106 3.15 -1.75 -20.88
N VAL A 107 2.73 -0.88 -21.79
CA VAL A 107 2.06 -1.24 -23.03
C VAL A 107 3.03 -1.06 -24.21
N GLU A 108 2.65 -1.56 -25.38
CA GLU A 108 3.36 -1.25 -26.63
C GLU A 108 3.45 0.27 -26.87
N PRO A 109 4.54 0.80 -27.47
CA PRO A 109 4.72 2.24 -27.69
C PRO A 109 3.59 2.91 -28.48
N SER A 110 2.83 2.14 -29.27
CA SER A 110 1.69 2.61 -30.05
C SER A 110 0.37 2.69 -29.25
N LYS A 111 0.37 2.28 -27.98
CA LYS A 111 -0.81 2.23 -27.11
C LYS A 111 -0.62 3.13 -25.88
N GLN A 112 -1.73 3.61 -25.33
CA GLN A 112 -1.76 4.31 -24.05
C GLN A 112 -2.09 3.33 -22.93
N PHE A 113 -1.35 3.41 -21.82
CA PHE A 113 -1.66 2.62 -20.63
C PHE A 113 -3.02 3.04 -20.07
N SER A 114 -3.92 2.08 -19.85
CA SER A 114 -5.23 2.32 -19.24
C SER A 114 -5.29 1.66 -17.87
N GLU A 115 -5.20 2.48 -16.81
CA GLU A 115 -5.27 2.01 -15.43
C GLU A 115 -6.53 1.16 -15.18
N SER A 116 -7.69 1.67 -15.60
CA SER A 116 -8.98 0.98 -15.42
C SER A 116 -9.05 -0.38 -16.13
N TYR A 117 -8.46 -0.50 -17.32
CA TYR A 117 -8.43 -1.77 -18.04
C TYR A 117 -7.48 -2.75 -17.37
N PHE A 118 -6.29 -2.29 -16.99
CA PHE A 118 -5.30 -3.10 -16.30
C PHE A 118 -5.84 -3.63 -14.97
N GLU A 119 -6.40 -2.75 -14.13
CA GLU A 119 -7.03 -3.11 -12.86
C GLU A 119 -8.13 -4.16 -13.05
N LYS A 120 -9.05 -3.93 -13.99
CA LYS A 120 -10.14 -4.86 -14.28
C LYS A 120 -9.61 -6.24 -14.69
N LYS A 121 -8.60 -6.29 -15.56
CA LYS A 121 -8.04 -7.55 -16.03
C LYS A 121 -7.24 -8.28 -14.96
N PHE A 122 -6.45 -7.55 -14.18
CA PHE A 122 -5.72 -8.09 -13.04
C PHE A 122 -6.69 -8.72 -12.03
N ASN A 123 -7.71 -7.97 -11.59
CA ASN A 123 -8.72 -8.46 -10.64
C ASN A 123 -9.48 -9.68 -11.20
N ASN A 124 -9.90 -9.64 -12.46
CA ASN A 124 -10.57 -10.80 -13.08
C ASN A 124 -9.66 -12.04 -13.11
N SER A 125 -8.36 -11.87 -13.33
CA SER A 125 -7.39 -12.97 -13.32
C SER A 125 -7.26 -13.59 -11.92
N MET A 126 -7.10 -12.74 -10.89
CA MET A 126 -7.01 -13.18 -9.49
C MET A 126 -8.29 -13.87 -9.01
N ILE A 127 -9.47 -13.35 -9.39
CA ILE A 127 -10.75 -13.98 -9.09
C ILE A 127 -10.89 -15.33 -9.82
N ALA A 128 -10.53 -15.40 -11.11
CA ALA A 128 -10.65 -16.61 -11.90
C ALA A 128 -9.75 -17.75 -11.39
N MET A 129 -8.58 -17.44 -10.84
CA MET A 129 -7.72 -18.44 -10.20
C MET A 129 -8.19 -18.84 -8.79
N GLY A 130 -9.12 -18.09 -8.19
CA GLY A 130 -9.62 -18.33 -6.84
C GLY A 130 -8.73 -17.73 -5.74
N ALA A 131 -7.90 -16.72 -6.06
CA ALA A 131 -7.10 -16.03 -5.07
C ALA A 131 -7.99 -15.24 -4.10
N GLU A 132 -7.58 -15.20 -2.83
CA GLU A 132 -8.27 -14.46 -1.78
C GLU A 132 -7.93 -12.98 -1.85
N LEU A 133 -8.94 -12.11 -1.81
CA LEU A 133 -8.73 -10.66 -1.78
C LEU A 133 -8.30 -10.24 -0.36
N LEU A 134 -7.09 -9.72 -0.23
CA LEU A 134 -6.52 -9.27 1.03
C LEU A 134 -6.63 -7.76 1.24
N ASN A 135 -6.71 -6.98 0.16
CA ASN A 135 -6.88 -5.53 0.21
C ASN A 135 -7.45 -4.99 -1.10
N GLU A 136 -8.40 -4.06 -1.01
CA GLU A 136 -8.92 -3.28 -2.15
C GLU A 136 -9.13 -1.79 -1.81
N SER A 137 -8.47 -1.33 -0.75
CA SER A 137 -8.58 0.04 -0.25
C SER A 137 -7.30 0.83 -0.53
N GLU A 138 -7.42 2.15 -0.42
CA GLU A 138 -6.25 3.01 -0.29
C GLU A 138 -5.65 2.86 1.11
N ILE A 139 -4.32 2.82 1.20
CA ILE A 139 -3.63 2.87 2.49
C ILE A 139 -3.52 4.33 2.93
N PRO A 140 -3.98 4.68 4.15
CA PRO A 140 -3.83 6.05 4.66
C PRO A 140 -2.40 6.54 4.57
N TYR A 141 -2.20 7.73 4.01
CA TYR A 141 -0.89 8.32 3.77
C TYR A 141 -0.02 8.38 5.05
N GLN A 142 -0.62 8.62 6.22
CA GLN A 142 0.10 8.67 7.50
C GLN A 142 0.77 7.34 7.86
N LEU A 143 0.20 6.20 7.45
CA LEU A 143 0.81 4.88 7.66
C LEU A 143 1.97 4.66 6.69
N TYR A 144 1.86 5.19 5.47
CA TYR A 144 2.92 5.14 4.47
C TYR A 144 4.17 5.92 4.89
N GLU A 145 3.99 7.13 5.43
CA GLU A 145 5.11 7.98 5.90
C GLU A 145 5.93 7.35 7.05
N GLN A 146 5.37 6.36 7.74
CA GLN A 146 6.03 5.67 8.85
C GLN A 146 6.87 4.48 8.39
N LEU A 147 6.84 4.12 7.10
CA LEU A 147 7.55 2.95 6.59
C LEU A 147 9.05 3.24 6.46
N PRO A 148 9.92 2.35 6.99
CA PRO A 148 11.35 2.44 6.75
C PRO A 148 11.65 2.11 5.28
N ASP A 149 12.48 2.93 4.63
CA ASP A 149 12.99 2.68 3.26
C ASP A 149 11.87 2.32 2.26
N TYR A 150 10.81 3.14 2.24
CA TYR A 150 9.59 2.86 1.48
C TYR A 150 9.83 2.68 -0.03
N GLU A 151 10.86 3.32 -0.60
CA GLU A 151 11.17 3.23 -2.03
C GLU A 151 11.61 1.83 -2.44
N ASN A 152 12.36 1.16 -1.57
CA ASN A 152 12.91 -0.17 -1.83
C ASN A 152 12.07 -1.29 -1.21
N GLN A 153 11.39 -1.01 -0.10
CA GLN A 153 10.65 -2.01 0.68
C GLN A 153 9.14 -1.91 0.51
N SER A 154 8.64 -1.08 -0.41
CA SER A 154 7.21 -0.98 -0.68
C SER A 154 6.90 -0.56 -2.12
N SER A 155 5.66 -0.80 -2.53
CA SER A 155 5.05 -0.21 -3.72
C SER A 155 3.58 0.08 -3.40
N LEU A 156 3.27 0.57 -2.21
CA LEU A 156 1.90 0.98 -1.89
C LEU A 156 1.46 2.14 -2.79
N ASN A 157 0.19 2.13 -3.19
CA ASN A 157 -0.38 3.26 -3.89
C ASN A 157 -0.67 4.44 -2.94
N ILE A 158 -0.48 5.66 -3.44
CA ILE A 158 -0.83 6.92 -2.78
C ILE A 158 -1.97 7.56 -3.57
N GLY A 159 -3.08 7.89 -2.91
CA GLY A 159 -4.26 8.48 -3.56
C GLY A 159 -5.04 7.50 -4.46
N LYS A 160 -4.74 6.20 -4.39
CA LYS A 160 -5.38 5.14 -5.18
C LYS A 160 -5.48 3.87 -4.35
N LYS A 161 -6.44 3.00 -4.70
CA LYS A 161 -6.57 1.66 -4.12
C LYS A 161 -5.35 0.80 -4.40
N THR A 162 -4.91 0.02 -3.42
CA THR A 162 -3.91 -1.03 -3.62
C THR A 162 -4.64 -2.36 -3.66
N TYR A 163 -4.48 -3.13 -4.74
CA TYR A 163 -5.09 -4.45 -4.86
C TYR A 163 -4.08 -5.51 -4.47
N THR A 164 -4.37 -6.26 -3.41
CA THR A 164 -3.53 -7.34 -2.91
C THR A 164 -4.34 -8.61 -2.80
N TYR A 165 -3.79 -9.70 -3.30
CA TYR A 165 -4.37 -11.03 -3.24
C TYR A 165 -3.39 -12.02 -2.62
N GLY A 166 -3.93 -13.09 -2.04
CA GLY A 166 -3.13 -14.18 -1.47
C GLY A 166 -3.71 -15.54 -1.78
N PHE A 167 -2.84 -16.54 -1.83
CA PHE A 167 -3.20 -17.96 -1.92
C PHE A 167 -2.01 -18.81 -1.48
N ARG A 168 -2.18 -20.13 -1.39
CA ARG A 168 -1.07 -21.09 -1.32
C ARG A 168 -0.91 -21.83 -2.65
N ASN A 169 0.33 -21.98 -3.11
CA ASN A 169 0.64 -22.72 -4.33
C ASN A 169 0.40 -24.25 -4.16
N ALA A 170 0.72 -25.03 -5.20
CA ALA A 170 0.54 -26.48 -5.18
C ALA A 170 1.37 -27.20 -4.09
N ASP A 171 2.51 -26.64 -3.70
CA ASP A 171 3.37 -27.16 -2.63
C ASP A 171 2.93 -26.69 -1.24
N GLY A 172 2.02 -25.71 -1.18
CA GLY A 172 1.48 -25.15 0.05
C GLY A 172 2.19 -23.89 0.53
N HIS A 173 3.12 -23.33 -0.25
CA HIS A 173 3.80 -22.09 0.12
C HIS A 173 2.85 -20.89 -0.07
N PRO A 174 2.77 -19.97 0.91
CA PRO A 174 1.97 -18.76 0.79
C PRO A 174 2.54 -17.80 -0.25
N ILE A 175 1.68 -17.34 -1.15
CA ILE A 175 1.96 -16.37 -2.20
C ILE A 175 1.14 -15.11 -1.97
N ILE A 176 1.78 -13.95 -2.09
CA ILE A 176 1.12 -12.63 -2.09
C ILE A 176 1.38 -11.95 -3.43
N ILE A 177 0.33 -11.45 -4.07
CA ILE A 177 0.40 -10.70 -5.33
C ILE A 177 -0.22 -9.33 -5.11
N GLN A 178 0.50 -8.27 -5.45
CA GLN A 178 0.03 -6.88 -5.35
C GLN A 178 0.20 -6.13 -6.67
N MET A 179 -0.85 -5.43 -7.07
CA MET A 179 -0.83 -4.50 -8.20
C MET A 179 -0.84 -3.06 -7.72
N THR A 180 -0.04 -2.23 -8.39
CA THR A 180 0.22 -0.83 -8.03
C THR A 180 0.09 0.02 -9.30
N LEU A 181 -0.44 1.24 -9.19
CA LEU A 181 -0.85 2.08 -10.31
C LEU A 181 -0.14 3.44 -10.35
N ASN A 182 0.39 3.96 -9.23
CA ASN A 182 1.21 5.19 -9.28
C ASN A 182 2.47 5.01 -10.14
N SER A 183 3.05 3.81 -10.09
CA SER A 183 4.07 3.33 -11.01
C SER A 183 3.68 1.89 -11.38
N PRO A 184 2.99 1.66 -12.51
CA PRO A 184 2.42 0.36 -12.86
C PRO A 184 3.40 -0.79 -12.66
N THR A 185 3.19 -1.55 -11.60
CA THR A 185 4.08 -2.63 -11.16
C THR A 185 3.25 -3.75 -10.57
N VAL A 186 3.61 -4.99 -10.90
CA VAL A 186 3.15 -6.19 -10.19
C VAL A 186 4.29 -6.67 -9.30
N VAL A 187 3.95 -6.92 -8.05
CA VAL A 187 4.85 -7.46 -7.04
C VAL A 187 4.30 -8.79 -6.56
N VAL A 188 5.14 -9.81 -6.56
CA VAL A 188 4.80 -11.15 -6.08
C VAL A 188 5.82 -11.59 -5.05
N MET A 189 5.36 -12.14 -3.93
CA MET A 189 6.23 -12.74 -2.93
C MET A 189 5.77 -14.16 -2.64
N GLU A 190 6.69 -15.11 -2.76
CA GLU A 190 6.58 -16.41 -2.09
C GLU A 190 7.18 -16.27 -0.70
N ILE A 191 6.36 -16.38 0.34
CA ILE A 191 6.77 -16.11 1.72
C ILE A 191 7.67 -17.23 2.21
N SER A 192 8.84 -16.86 2.74
CA SER A 192 9.75 -17.83 3.36
C SER A 192 9.12 -18.38 4.64
N PRO A 193 9.15 -19.70 4.88
CA PRO A 193 8.78 -20.25 6.17
C PRO A 193 9.71 -19.66 7.25
N ASP A 194 9.15 -19.35 8.42
CA ASP A 194 9.90 -18.75 9.53
C ASP A 194 11.12 -19.62 9.90
N GLU A 195 12.33 -19.14 9.58
CA GLU A 195 13.59 -19.87 9.76
C GLU A 195 14.05 -19.97 11.23
N THR A 196 13.21 -19.61 12.20
CA THR A 196 13.51 -19.72 13.64
C THR A 196 13.87 -21.15 14.10
N VAL A 197 13.78 -22.15 13.23
CA VAL A 197 14.30 -23.51 13.45
C VAL A 197 15.61 -23.76 12.68
N MET A 198 16.64 -22.94 12.90
CA MET A 198 18.00 -23.42 12.64
C MET A 198 18.30 -24.59 13.58
N LYS A 199 18.23 -25.82 13.07
CA LYS A 199 18.70 -27.03 13.78
C LYS A 199 20.13 -26.77 14.23
N ARG A 200 20.38 -26.79 15.55
CA ARG A 200 21.74 -26.89 16.08
C ARG A 200 22.42 -28.08 15.41
N VAL A 201 23.34 -27.80 14.50
CA VAL A 201 24.31 -28.78 14.04
C VAL A 201 25.18 -29.08 15.25
N ARG A 202 24.99 -30.26 15.85
CA ARG A 202 25.97 -30.79 16.80
C ARG A 202 27.15 -31.26 15.96
N PHE A 203 28.32 -30.70 16.22
CA PHE A 203 29.56 -31.34 15.84
C PHE A 203 29.84 -32.37 16.93
N ASP A 204 29.68 -33.64 16.59
CA ASP A 204 30.11 -34.80 17.35
C ASP A 204 31.63 -35.04 17.21
#